data_AF-A0A8X6S5Q6-F1
#
_entry.id   AF-A0A8X6S5Q6-F1
#
_cell.length_a   1.000
_cell.length_b   1.000
_cell.length_c   1.000
_cell.angle_alpha   90.00
_cell.angle_beta   90.00
_cell.angle_gamma   90.00
#
_symmetry.space_group_name_H-M   'P 1'
#
loop_
_entity.id
_entity.type
_entity.pdbx_description
1 polymer ?
#
loop_
_entity_poly.entity_id
_entity_poly.type
_entity_poly.pdbx_seq_one_letter_code
_entity_poly.pdbx_strand_id
1 'polypeptide(L)'
;MEDSESWRAVGRFGAGQSITNVALFFGVHHSVISRLWKQFQTKQRVVRRPVGGHPRVTIRVEDRYIAIVAKRNRRVTSTRVTSMVTASIGKAITAATVCRR
;
A
#
# COMPACT_ATOMS: atom_id res chain seq x y z
N MET A 1 -4.68 13.97 12.43
CA MET A 1 -4.04 15.01 13.27
C MET A 1 -2.54 15.16 13.03
N GLU A 2 -1.89 14.37 12.15
CA GLU A 2 -0.44 14.43 11.83
C GLU A 2 -0.07 15.47 10.75
N ASP A 3 -1.05 15.96 9.98
CA ASP A 3 -0.77 16.85 8.85
C ASP A 3 -0.27 18.25 9.30
N SER A 4 -0.60 18.68 10.52
CA SER A 4 -0.22 20.00 11.05
C SER A 4 1.29 20.11 11.32
N GLU A 5 1.90 19.05 11.86
CA GLU A 5 3.33 19.03 12.21
C GLU A 5 4.22 18.98 10.98
N SER A 6 3.77 18.23 9.98
CA SER A 6 4.50 18.10 8.72
C SER A 6 4.51 19.41 7.92
N TRP A 7 3.40 20.17 7.93
CA TRP A 7 3.39 21.53 7.36
C TRP A 7 4.23 22.53 8.17
N ARG A 8 4.28 22.40 9.51
CA ARG A 8 5.19 23.20 10.35
C ARG A 8 6.66 22.93 10.02
N ALA A 9 7.03 21.68 9.76
CA ALA A 9 8.38 21.34 9.31
C ALA A 9 8.69 21.94 7.93
N VAL A 10 7.75 21.89 6.99
CA VAL A 10 7.88 22.53 5.67
C VAL A 10 8.03 24.05 5.77
N GLY A 11 7.27 24.72 6.63
CA GLY A 11 7.41 26.16 6.87
C GLY A 11 8.80 26.55 7.39
N ARG A 12 9.40 25.72 8.26
CA ARG A 12 10.77 25.90 8.76
C ARG A 12 11.84 25.73 7.68
N PHE A 13 11.61 24.83 6.72
CA PHE A 13 12.48 24.74 5.54
C PHE A 13 12.40 25.99 4.66
N GLY A 14 11.22 26.59 4.51
CA GLY A 14 11.06 27.88 3.82
C GLY A 14 11.81 29.04 4.51
N ALA A 15 12.01 28.94 5.83
CA ALA A 15 12.79 29.90 6.62
C ALA A 15 14.32 29.62 6.61
N GLY A 16 14.81 28.68 5.78
CA GLY A 16 16.23 28.39 5.63
C GLY A 16 16.85 27.52 6.74
N GLN A 17 16.04 26.85 7.58
CA GLN A 17 16.57 25.97 8.62
C GLN A 17 17.11 24.65 8.05
N SER A 18 18.21 24.15 8.64
CA SER A 18 18.81 22.87 8.26
C SER A 18 17.96 21.67 8.72
N ILE A 19 18.05 20.55 8.00
CA ILE A 19 17.35 19.28 8.32
C ILE A 19 17.60 18.85 9.76
N THR A 20 18.83 19.00 10.25
CA THR A 20 19.23 18.59 11.60
C THR A 20 18.55 19.45 12.67
N ASN A 21 18.48 20.77 12.47
CA ASN A 21 17.82 21.66 13.42
C ASN A 21 16.31 21.42 13.48
N VAL A 22 15.69 21.15 12.33
CA VAL A 22 14.27 20.76 12.27
C VAL A 22 14.06 19.41 12.97
N ALA A 23 14.93 18.44 12.75
CA ALA A 23 14.85 17.12 13.41
C ALA A 23 14.97 17.22 14.94
N LEU A 24 15.91 18.02 15.44
CA LEU A 24 16.08 18.30 16.87
C LEU A 24 14.84 18.98 17.45
N PHE A 25 14.26 19.95 16.74
CA PHE A 25 13.04 20.65 17.20
C PHE A 25 11.85 19.72 17.37
N PHE A 26 11.70 18.74 16.48
CA PHE A 26 10.62 17.74 16.55
C PHE A 26 10.99 16.49 17.37
N GLY A 27 12.22 16.38 17.88
CA GLY A 27 12.68 15.20 18.63
C GLY A 27 12.68 13.90 17.80
N VAL A 28 12.75 14.01 16.47
CA VAL A 28 12.71 12.87 15.55
C VAL A 28 14.06 12.65 14.88
N HIS A 29 14.31 11.44 14.41
CA HIS A 29 15.52 11.15 13.66
C HIS A 29 15.56 11.92 12.33
N HIS A 30 16.73 12.47 11.95
CA HIS A 30 16.92 13.32 10.77
C HIS A 30 16.43 12.68 9.45
N SER A 31 16.44 11.34 9.36
CA SER A 31 15.94 10.61 8.18
C SER A 31 14.43 10.75 7.96
N VAL A 32 13.65 11.02 9.01
CA VAL A 32 12.21 11.30 8.91
C VAL A 32 12.00 12.64 8.20
N ILE A 33 12.72 13.66 8.65
CA ILE A 33 12.68 15.03 8.11
C ILE A 33 13.21 15.09 6.68
N SER A 34 14.31 14.36 6.38
CA SER A 34 14.84 14.25 5.01
C SER A 34 13.83 13.60 4.05
N ARG A 35 13.17 12.51 4.47
CA ARG A 35 12.11 11.86 3.67
C ARG A 35 10.92 12.79 3.43
N LEU A 36 10.52 13.53 4.46
CA LEU A 36 9.45 14.52 4.37
C LEU A 36 9.78 15.62 3.35
N TRP A 37 10.99 16.19 3.42
CA TRP A 37 11.43 17.22 2.50
C TRP A 37 11.45 16.73 1.05
N LYS A 38 12.01 15.53 0.81
CA LYS A 38 12.02 14.91 -0.52
C LYS A 38 10.61 14.66 -1.06
N GLN A 39 9.68 14.24 -0.20
CA GLN A 39 8.28 14.06 -0.59
C GLN A 39 7.63 15.39 -0.98
N PHE A 40 7.87 16.45 -0.20
CA PHE A 40 7.34 17.79 -0.49
C PHE A 40 7.84 18.30 -1.84
N GLN A 41 9.15 18.18 -2.12
CA GLN A 41 9.73 18.57 -3.42
C GLN A 41 9.11 17.79 -4.60
N THR A 42 8.83 16.50 -4.41
CA THR A 42 8.33 15.64 -5.52
C THR A 42 6.85 15.85 -5.79
N LYS A 43 6.03 16.09 -4.77
CA LYS A 43 4.56 16.01 -4.87
C LYS A 43 3.84 17.30 -4.50
N GLN A 44 4.55 18.30 -3.96
CA GLN A 44 4.00 19.54 -3.38
C GLN A 44 2.88 19.27 -2.36
N ARG A 45 2.85 18.05 -1.81
CA ARG A 45 1.81 17.56 -0.90
C ARG A 45 2.46 16.81 0.24
N VAL A 46 2.09 17.24 1.43
CA VAL A 46 2.57 16.71 2.70
C VAL A 46 1.68 15.55 3.20
N VAL A 47 0.56 15.31 2.54
CA VAL A 47 -0.41 14.27 2.91
C VAL A 47 0.23 12.87 2.82
N ARG A 48 -0.08 12.03 3.81
CA ARG A 48 0.26 10.60 3.79
C ARG A 48 -0.23 9.99 2.47
N ARG A 49 0.67 9.33 1.73
CA ARG A 49 0.24 8.59 0.53
C ARG A 49 -0.81 7.56 0.97
N PRO A 50 -1.99 7.49 0.32
CA PRO A 50 -2.87 6.35 0.54
C PRO A 50 -2.05 5.10 0.23
N VAL A 51 -2.06 4.14 1.16
CA VAL A 51 -1.41 2.86 0.94
C VAL A 51 -2.18 2.19 -0.17
N GLY A 52 -1.69 2.32 -1.40
CA GLY A 52 -2.27 1.64 -2.55
C GLY A 52 -2.26 0.15 -2.27
N GLY A 53 -3.43 -0.48 -2.28
CA GLY A 53 -3.53 -1.92 -2.32
C GLY A 53 -3.02 -2.44 -3.67
N HIS A 54 -2.73 -3.74 -3.72
CA HIS A 54 -2.43 -4.38 -5.00
C HIS A 54 -3.63 -4.21 -5.97
N PRO A 55 -3.40 -3.89 -7.25
CA PRO A 55 -4.46 -3.81 -8.25
C PRO A 55 -5.33 -5.08 -8.20
N ARG A 56 -6.64 -4.90 -8.08
CA ARG A 56 -7.57 -6.03 -8.02
C ARG A 56 -7.77 -6.57 -9.43
N VAL A 57 -7.21 -7.75 -9.68
CA VAL A 57 -7.39 -8.50 -10.94
C VAL A 57 -8.78 -9.13 -11.02
N THR A 58 -9.39 -9.43 -9.88
CA THR A 58 -10.69 -10.10 -9.77
C THR A 58 -11.79 -9.14 -9.33
N ILE A 59 -13.02 -9.39 -9.80
CA ILE A 59 -14.22 -8.67 -9.36
C ILE A 59 -14.89 -9.37 -8.17
N ARG A 60 -15.78 -8.67 -7.45
CA ARG A 60 -16.42 -9.17 -6.22
C ARG A 60 -17.15 -10.51 -6.41
N VAL A 61 -17.73 -10.76 -7.59
CA VAL A 61 -18.46 -12.02 -7.88
C VAL A 61 -17.48 -13.17 -8.07
N GLU A 62 -16.39 -12.94 -8.80
CA GLU A 62 -15.30 -13.93 -8.99
C GLU A 62 -14.64 -14.28 -7.66
N ASP A 63 -14.42 -13.29 -6.78
CA ASP A 63 -13.87 -13.52 -5.44
C ASP A 63 -14.74 -14.45 -4.61
N ARG A 64 -16.06 -14.28 -4.68
CA ARG A 64 -17.03 -15.14 -3.99
C ARG A 64 -16.97 -16.56 -4.54
N TYR A 65 -16.88 -16.70 -5.86
CA TYR A 65 -16.74 -17.99 -6.51
C TYR A 65 -15.45 -18.70 -6.10
N ILE A 66 -14.31 -18.00 -6.12
CA ILE A 66 -13.01 -18.52 -5.68
C ILE A 66 -13.07 -19.02 -4.24
N ALA A 67 -13.63 -18.23 -3.32
CA ALA A 67 -13.75 -18.62 -1.92
C ALA A 67 -14.62 -19.88 -1.74
N ILE A 68 -15.70 -20.02 -2.50
CA ILE A 68 -16.56 -21.21 -2.47
C ILE A 68 -15.81 -22.45 -2.98
N VAL A 69 -15.12 -22.33 -4.12
CA VAL A 69 -14.35 -23.43 -4.71
C VAL A 69 -13.19 -23.84 -3.80
N ALA A 70 -12.47 -22.87 -3.21
CA ALA A 70 -11.39 -23.14 -2.27
C ALA A 70 -11.90 -23.84 -1.00
N LYS A 71 -13.04 -23.40 -0.43
CA LYS A 71 -13.66 -24.04 0.73
C LYS A 71 -14.10 -25.47 0.46
N ARG A 72 -14.71 -25.73 -0.71
CA ARG A 72 -15.12 -27.08 -1.13
C ARG A 72 -13.91 -28.00 -1.35
N ASN A 73 -12.80 -27.45 -1.82
CA ASN A 73 -11.59 -28.20 -2.16
C ASN A 73 -10.45 -28.00 -1.14
N ARG A 74 -10.77 -27.97 0.16
CA ARG A 74 -9.82 -27.64 1.24
C ARG A 74 -8.55 -28.53 1.28
N ARG A 75 -8.62 -29.76 0.75
CA ARG A 75 -7.49 -30.71 0.71
C ARG A 75 -6.67 -30.63 -0.59
N VAL A 76 -7.09 -29.82 -1.55
CA VAL A 76 -6.48 -29.71 -2.88
C VAL A 76 -5.46 -28.58 -2.88
N THR A 77 -4.37 -28.74 -3.64
CA THR A 77 -3.35 -27.70 -3.79
C THR A 77 -3.90 -26.45 -4.46
N SER A 78 -3.41 -25.28 -4.04
CA SER A 78 -3.84 -23.98 -4.61
C SER A 78 -3.63 -23.92 -6.13
N THR A 79 -2.59 -24.55 -6.66
CA THR A 79 -2.35 -24.64 -8.11
C THR A 79 -3.45 -25.39 -8.85
N ARG A 80 -3.96 -26.48 -8.28
CA ARG A 80 -5.04 -27.25 -8.89
C ARG A 80 -6.38 -26.52 -8.78
N VAL A 81 -6.60 -25.80 -7.67
CA VAL A 81 -7.75 -24.89 -7.54
C VAL A 81 -7.66 -23.74 -8.55
N THR A 82 -6.49 -23.16 -8.79
CA THR A 82 -6.34 -22.11 -9.81
C THR A 82 -6.63 -22.59 -11.21
N SER A 83 -6.22 -23.82 -11.57
CA SER A 83 -6.54 -24.37 -12.89
C SER A 83 -8.04 -24.52 -13.09
N MET A 84 -8.76 -25.02 -12.08
CA MET A 84 -10.23 -25.13 -12.11
C MET A 84 -10.90 -23.76 -12.26
N VAL A 85 -10.48 -22.79 -11.44
CA VAL A 85 -11.03 -21.43 -11.45
C VAL A 85 -10.73 -20.73 -12.77
N THR A 86 -9.50 -20.84 -13.29
CA THR A 86 -9.08 -20.24 -14.56
C THR A 86 -9.88 -20.83 -15.72
N ALA A 87 -10.11 -22.15 -15.74
CA ALA A 87 -10.93 -22.81 -16.75
C ALA A 87 -12.40 -22.35 -16.70
N SER A 88 -12.95 -22.09 -15.51
CA SER A 88 -14.34 -21.66 -15.35
C SER A 88 -14.58 -20.17 -15.65
N ILE A 89 -13.64 -19.30 -15.27
CA ILE A 89 -13.77 -17.83 -15.40
C ILE A 89 -13.22 -17.35 -16.75
N GLY A 90 -12.31 -18.11 -17.38
CA GLY A 90 -11.62 -17.70 -18.60
C GLY A 90 -10.57 -16.61 -18.38
N LYS A 91 -10.17 -16.35 -17.12
CA LYS A 91 -9.15 -15.36 -16.75
C LYS A 91 -7.99 -16.04 -16.05
N ALA A 92 -6.77 -15.64 -16.42
CA ALA A 92 -5.56 -16.10 -15.77
C ALA A 92 -5.51 -15.62 -14.31
N ILE A 93 -5.75 -16.55 -13.38
CA ILE A 93 -5.75 -16.28 -11.94
C ILE A 93 -4.59 -17.01 -11.28
N THR A 94 -3.79 -16.28 -10.51
CA THR A 94 -2.61 -16.82 -9.84
C THR A 94 -2.95 -17.53 -8.53
N ALA A 95 -2.10 -18.49 -8.10
CA ALA A 95 -2.28 -19.23 -6.85
C ALA A 95 -2.24 -18.32 -5.62
N ALA A 96 -1.43 -17.26 -5.68
CA ALA A 96 -1.43 -16.21 -4.67
C ALA A 96 -2.78 -15.48 -4.57
N THR A 97 -3.54 -15.37 -5.65
CA THR A 97 -4.88 -14.75 -5.63
C THR A 97 -5.90 -15.68 -5.00
N VAL A 98 -5.79 -16.99 -5.21
CA VAL A 98 -6.66 -17.99 -4.54
C VAL A 98 -6.32 -18.10 -3.06
N CYS A 99 -5.04 -18.18 -2.67
CA CYS A 99 -4.65 -18.30 -1.26
C CYS A 99 -4.98 -17.07 -0.40
N ARG A 100 -5.14 -15.89 -1.02
CA ARG A 100 -5.50 -14.65 -0.30
C ARG A 100 -6.98 -14.55 0.04
N ARG A 101 -7.82 -15.48 -0.42
CA ARG A 101 -9.29 -15.44 -0.28
C ARG A 101 -9.79 -16.56 0.61
#